data_AF-A0A016QKX2-F1
#
_entry.id   AF-A0A016QKX2-F1
#
_cell.length_a   1.000
_cell.length_b   1.000
_cell.length_c   1.000
_cell.angle_alpha   90.00
_cell.angle_beta   90.00
_cell.angle_gamma   90.00
#
_symmetry.space_group_name_H-M   'P 1'
#
loop_
_entity.id
_entity.type
_entity.pdbx_description
1 polymer ?
#
loop_
_entity_poly.entity_id
_entity_poly.type
_entity_poly.pdbx_seq_one_letter_code
_entity_poly.pdbx_strand_id
1 'polypeptide(L)'
;MRYGRAVKVLEAGERGSGKYQVTYIFENSKDRAIRVELTERIYGRKVVLKGVEKSGETLMELRADVPARGSVTRTFTVELEN
;
A
#
# COMPACT_ATOMS: atom_id res chain seq x y z
N MET A 1 3.50 -15.74 9.76
CA MET A 1 3.29 -14.38 9.26
C MET A 1 2.31 -14.48 8.12
N ARG A 2 1.22 -13.72 8.17
CA ARG A 2 0.25 -13.62 7.09
C ARG A 2 0.08 -12.15 6.74
N TYR A 3 -0.21 -11.85 5.48
CA TYR A 3 -0.63 -10.51 5.09
C TYR A 3 -1.85 -10.58 4.18
N GLY A 4 -2.64 -9.52 4.20
CA GLY A 4 -3.75 -9.26 3.28
C GLY A 4 -3.57 -7.89 2.64
N ARG A 5 -4.03 -7.76 1.39
CA ARG A 5 -4.06 -6.49 0.63
C ARG A 5 -5.48 -6.26 0.15
N ALA A 6 -6.00 -5.07 0.41
CA ALA A 6 -7.28 -4.61 -0.09
C ALA A 6 -7.11 -3.27 -0.82
N VAL A 7 -7.83 -3.10 -1.92
CA VAL A 7 -7.89 -1.83 -2.66
C VAL A 7 -9.32 -1.36 -2.70
N LYS A 8 -9.52 -0.11 -2.27
CA LYS A 8 -10.81 0.58 -2.36
C LYS A 8 -10.67 1.72 -3.35
N VAL A 9 -11.59 1.80 -4.31
CA VAL A 9 -11.72 2.97 -5.18
C VAL A 9 -12.35 4.10 -4.36
N LEU A 10 -11.63 5.21 -4.23
CA LEU A 10 -12.14 6.43 -3.60
C LEU A 10 -12.78 7.35 -4.63
N GLU A 11 -12.16 7.45 -5.81
CA GLU A 11 -12.66 8.22 -6.94
C GLU A 11 -12.31 7.48 -8.23
N ALA A 12 -13.30 7.23 -9.08
CA ALA A 12 -13.09 6.55 -10.35
C ALA A 12 -12.86 7.58 -11.46
N GLY A 13 -11.79 7.40 -12.23
CA GLY A 13 -11.54 8.12 -13.47
C GLY A 13 -11.68 7.21 -14.69
N GLU A 14 -11.46 7.78 -15.87
CA GLU A 14 -11.47 7.01 -17.12
C GLU A 14 -10.24 6.11 -17.22
N ARG A 15 -10.39 4.94 -17.86
CA ARG A 15 -9.29 4.05 -18.26
C ARG A 15 -8.34 3.66 -17.11
N GLY A 16 -8.89 3.41 -15.93
CA GLY A 16 -8.11 3.00 -14.76
C GLY A 16 -7.33 4.14 -14.09
N SER A 17 -7.60 5.39 -14.49
CA SER A 17 -7.26 6.57 -13.69
C SER A 17 -8.18 6.65 -12.48
N GLY A 18 -7.74 7.36 -11.44
CA GLY A 18 -8.55 7.62 -10.26
C GLY A 18 -7.75 7.63 -8.97
N LYS A 19 -8.48 7.72 -7.86
CA LYS A 19 -7.94 7.73 -6.51
C LYS A 19 -8.28 6.43 -5.81
N TYR A 20 -7.25 5.80 -5.24
CA TYR A 20 -7.35 4.49 -4.62
C TYR A 20 -6.79 4.53 -3.21
N GLN A 21 -7.46 3.85 -2.29
CA GLN A 21 -6.94 3.56 -0.97
C GLN A 21 -6.46 2.11 -0.96
N VAL A 22 -5.17 1.93 -0.70
CA VAL A 22 -4.55 0.61 -0.55
C VAL A 22 -4.34 0.35 0.93
N THR A 23 -4.84 -0.79 1.41
CA THR A 23 -4.71 -1.21 2.80
C THR A 23 -4.03 -2.57 2.87
N TYR A 24 -2.96 -2.64 3.66
CA TYR A 24 -2.29 -3.87 4.05
C TYR A 24 -2.60 -4.19 5.50
N ILE A 25 -2.88 -5.46 5.76
CA ILE A 25 -3.02 -6.01 7.10
C ILE A 25 -1.93 -7.05 7.27
N PHE A 26 -1.16 -6.92 8.34
CA PHE A 26 -0.03 -7.78 8.68
C PHE A 26 -0.35 -8.50 9.99
N GLU A 27 -0.33 -9.83 9.99
CA GLU A 27 -0.65 -10.68 11.14
C GLU A 27 0.53 -11.55 11.53
N ASN A 28 1.01 -11.34 12.76
CA ASN A 28 2.12 -12.08 13.31
C ASN A 28 1.63 -13.18 14.25
N SER A 29 1.78 -14.43 13.83
CA SER A 29 1.48 -15.60 14.65
C SER A 29 2.61 -16.00 15.60
N LYS A 30 3.76 -15.32 15.58
CA LYS A 30 4.92 -15.65 16.46
C LYS A 30 4.77 -15.03 17.84
N ASP A 31 5.50 -15.58 18.81
CA ASP A 31 5.62 -15.14 20.20
C ASP A 31 6.57 -13.94 20.40
N ARG A 32 7.19 -13.43 19.34
CA ARG A 32 8.04 -12.24 19.34
C ARG A 32 7.59 -11.24 18.30
N ALA A 33 7.88 -9.97 18.53
CA ALA A 33 7.68 -8.92 17.52
C ALA A 33 8.54 -9.17 16.27
N ILE A 34 8.05 -8.75 15.11
CA ILE A 34 8.75 -8.86 13.83
C ILE A 34 8.66 -7.55 13.07
N ARG A 35 9.71 -7.24 12.31
CA ARG A 35 9.70 -6.14 11.35
C ARG A 35 9.34 -6.66 9.97
N VAL A 36 8.41 -5.97 9.31
CA VAL A 36 7.99 -6.24 7.95
C VAL A 36 8.43 -5.08 7.07
N GLU A 37 9.03 -5.42 5.94
CA GLU A 37 9.33 -4.49 4.85
C GLU A 37 8.67 -5.03 3.59
N LEU A 38 7.84 -4.22 2.95
CA LEU A 38 7.10 -4.56 1.74
C LEU A 38 7.31 -3.46 0.72
N THR A 39 7.62 -3.85 -0.52
CA THR A 39 7.70 -2.94 -1.66
C THR A 39 6.52 -3.19 -2.58
N GLU A 40 5.70 -2.18 -2.78
CA GLU A 40 4.61 -2.20 -3.76
C GLU A 40 5.07 -1.50 -5.05
N ARG A 41 4.82 -2.15 -6.19
CA ARG A 41 5.02 -1.55 -7.51
C ARG A 41 3.71 -0.97 -8.02
N ILE A 42 3.72 0.29 -8.40
CA ILE A 42 2.56 1.02 -8.87
C ILE A 42 2.83 1.48 -10.30
N TYR A 43 1.90 1.14 -11.19
CA TYR A 43 1.98 1.46 -12.61
C TYR A 43 0.93 2.52 -12.96
N GLY A 44 1.36 3.55 -13.68
CA GLY A 44 0.51 4.60 -14.23
C GLY A 44 1.37 5.54 -15.06
N ARG A 45 0.75 6.36 -15.92
CA ARG A 45 1.49 7.42 -16.64
C ARG A 45 1.99 8.46 -15.65
N LYS A 46 1.14 8.81 -14.68
CA LYS A 46 1.45 9.67 -13.53
C LYS A 46 0.88 9.02 -12.27
N VAL A 47 1.69 9.00 -11.22
CA VAL A 47 1.38 8.42 -9.92
C VAL A 47 1.61 9.47 -8.84
N VAL A 48 0.59 9.79 -8.05
CA VAL A 48 0.75 10.63 -6.85
C VAL A 48 0.70 9.75 -5.61
N LEU A 49 1.79 9.76 -4.85
CA LEU A 49 1.94 9.03 -3.60
C LEU A 49 2.39 9.97 -2.50
N LYS A 50 1.63 10.03 -1.39
CA LYS A 50 1.92 10.93 -0.26
C LYS A 50 2.10 12.39 -0.71
N GLY A 51 1.35 12.83 -1.73
CA GLY A 51 1.44 14.18 -2.30
C GLY A 51 2.64 14.40 -3.23
N VAL A 52 3.49 13.39 -3.46
CA VAL A 52 4.59 13.47 -4.41
C VAL A 52 4.19 12.82 -5.72
N GLU A 53 4.27 13.59 -6.80
CA GLU A 53 4.05 13.14 -8.15
C GLU A 53 5.29 12.45 -8.72
N LYS A 54 5.07 11.32 -9.38
CA LYS A 54 6.09 10.54 -10.09
C LYS A 54 5.53 10.10 -11.43
N SER A 55 6.39 10.02 -12.45
CA SER A 55 6.02 9.54 -13.77
C SER A 55 6.38 8.06 -13.93
N GLY A 56 5.52 7.31 -14.61
CA GLY A 56 5.77 5.88 -14.90
C GLY A 56 5.74 4.97 -13.67
N GLU A 57 6.50 3.87 -13.75
CA GLU A 57 6.62 2.89 -12.66
C GLU A 57 7.16 3.54 -11.39
N THR A 58 6.45 3.33 -10.29
CA THR A 58 6.78 3.90 -9.00
C THR A 58 6.80 2.82 -7.92
N LEU A 59 7.84 2.85 -7.08
CA LEU A 59 7.97 1.97 -5.91
C LEU A 59 7.50 2.68 -4.65
N MET A 60 6.73 1.97 -3.84
CA MET A 60 6.27 2.39 -2.51
C MET A 60 6.74 1.39 -1.46
N GLU A 61 7.60 1.84 -0.55
CA GLU A 61 8.05 1.04 0.58
C GLU A 61 7.12 1.22 1.79
N LEU A 62 6.70 0.10 2.37
CA LEU A 62 5.98 0.01 3.63
C LEU A 62 6.84 -0.71 4.65
N ARG A 63 7.00 -0.08 5.81
CA ARG A 63 7.66 -0.67 6.97
C ARG A 63 6.69 -0.72 8.15
N ALA A 64 6.63 -1.86 8.83
CA ALA A 64 5.76 -2.05 9.98
C ALA A 64 6.40 -2.98 11.00
N ASP A 65 6.41 -2.55 12.26
CA ASP A 65 6.74 -3.40 13.40
C ASP A 65 5.45 -4.07 13.89
N VAL A 66 5.34 -5.38 13.73
CA VAL A 66 4.17 -6.17 14.09
C VAL A 66 4.43 -6.86 15.44
N PRO A 67 3.64 -6.59 16.49
CA PRO A 67 3.88 -7.15 17.81
C PRO A 67 3.72 -8.68 17.83
N ALA A 68 4.22 -9.31 18.88
CA ALA A 68 4.00 -10.74 19.13
C ALA A 68 2.50 -11.05 19.16
N ARG A 69 2.08 -12.12 18.48
CA ARG A 69 0.69 -12.59 18.40
C ARG A 69 -0.33 -11.52 17.96
N GLY A 70 0.13 -10.42 17.36
CA GLY A 70 -0.71 -9.27 17.03
C GLY A 70 -0.77 -8.95 15.55
N SER A 71 -1.43 -7.84 15.24
CA SER A 71 -1.61 -7.36 13.88
C SER A 71 -1.36 -5.86 13.75
N VAL A 72 -0.98 -5.43 12.55
CA VAL A 72 -0.83 -4.02 12.18
C VAL A 72 -1.48 -3.78 10.83
N THR A 73 -2.20 -2.68 10.73
CA THR A 73 -2.78 -2.21 9.48
C THR A 73 -2.01 -0.98 8.98
N ARG A 74 -1.71 -0.96 7.69
CA ARG A 74 -1.11 0.19 7.00
C ARG A 74 -1.97 0.57 5.80
N THR A 75 -2.29 1.84 5.69
CA THR A 75 -3.12 2.38 4.62
C THR A 75 -2.39 3.53 3.97
N PHE A 76 -2.48 3.62 2.64
CA PHE A 76 -2.02 4.78 1.89
C PHE A 76 -2.92 5.04 0.69
N THR A 77 -2.89 6.26 0.21
CA THR A 77 -3.65 6.71 -0.97
C THR A 77 -2.73 6.82 -2.16
N VAL A 78 -3.22 6.40 -3.31
CA VAL A 78 -2.56 6.48 -4.62
C VAL A 78 -3.52 7.20 -5.56
N GLU A 79 -3.04 8.19 -6.29
CA GLU A 79 -3.76 8.75 -7.44
C GLU A 79 -3.03 8.34 -8.71
N LEU A 80 -3.79 7.84 -9.69
CA LEU A 80 -3.31 7.39 -10.98
C LEU A 80 -3.93 8.23 -12.09
N GLU A 81 -3.10 8.66 -13.02
CA GLU A 81 -3.52 9.19 -14.33
C GLU A 81 -2.94 8.27 -15.41
N ASN A 82 -3.77 7.85 -16.36
CA ASN A 82 -3.40 7.00 -17.50
C ASN A 82 -3.66 7.71 -18.83
#